data_AF-F0Z4F6-F1
#
_entry.id   AF-F0Z4F6-F1
#
_cell.length_a   1.000
_cell.length_b   1.000
_cell.length_c   1.000
_cell.angle_alpha   90.00
_cell.angle_beta   90.00
_cell.angle_gamma   90.00
#
_symmetry.space_group_name_H-M   'P 1'
#
loop_
_entity.id
_entity.type
_entity.pdbx_description
1 polymer ?
#
loop_
_entity_poly.entity_id
_entity_poly.type
_entity_poly.pdbx_seq_one_letter_code
_entity_poly.pdbx_strand_id
1 'polypeptide(L)'
;MKKVQGSPQPLGVTIGTERINFAVSVPGGKSCELLLYRTGSTDIEAVYPMQEDSAMGEVRFLALEGISPQEYEYNYRIDRKVCLDPYVRRITGHRIFGQTEDLELHKVRGCFLTEPFDWEEDRRPCIPWHENIAYSLHVRGFTMHSSSKVRQKGTFMGIVEKLSYLKDLGINQIQCMPVYEFEECAGKRSNYWGYGPACYFAPKASYSASGNAARELKELVKSCHKAGIELILEMPFEEGILFQTALECLRYYMLEYHVDGFVVNPYHVSWDGLLNDPLLKGVKLLKKEDWFQNVMRRFLKGDEGMIEDVIWALRHNTKEDGCCNYITAHTGFTLYDLVSYDEKHNQDNGENNQDGPVYNYSWNCGAEGPSRKRSVMELRKNQMRNALFLLMTAQGTPCLLAGDEFENTQKGNNNVYCQDNELSWLNWNKLKNNDSLFRYVKMLIKLRREHPVLHRPDALLGLDQISCGTPDVSYHGENAWQVPADVSSRQLGVLYCASGQNDNDCFIAYNMHWVRHSFALPALAKKKKWYRIAETSAGILEKPELLENQKTMVLKERNIVFLIGK
;
A
#
# COMPACT_ATOMS: atom_id res chain seq x y z
N MET A 1 -26.53 36.74 8.58
CA MET A 1 -25.08 36.52 8.66
C MET A 1 -24.36 37.85 8.46
N LYS A 2 -23.47 38.23 9.39
CA LYS A 2 -22.76 39.52 9.36
C LYS A 2 -21.30 39.30 8.95
N LYS A 3 -20.85 40.02 7.92
CA LYS A 3 -19.44 40.03 7.52
C LYS A 3 -18.62 40.83 8.53
N VAL A 4 -17.53 40.24 9.00
CA VAL A 4 -16.53 40.87 9.88
C VAL A 4 -15.12 40.60 9.36
N GLN A 5 -14.13 41.27 9.94
CA GLN A 5 -12.72 41.06 9.59
C GLN A 5 -12.29 39.64 9.96
N GLY A 6 -11.75 38.91 8.98
CA GLY A 6 -11.20 37.57 9.17
C GLY A 6 -9.71 37.58 9.50
N SER A 7 -9.08 36.43 9.34
CA SER A 7 -7.65 36.18 9.45
C SER A 7 -7.13 35.51 8.16
N PRO A 8 -5.95 35.87 7.65
CA PRO A 8 -5.35 35.21 6.49
C PRO A 8 -4.86 33.79 6.78
N GLN A 9 -4.72 33.41 8.05
CA GLN A 9 -4.33 32.06 8.45
C GLN A 9 -5.22 31.51 9.58
N PRO A 10 -5.39 30.18 9.63
CA PRO A 10 -4.93 29.20 8.65
C PRO A 10 -5.73 29.29 7.32
N LEU A 11 -5.18 28.72 6.24
CA LEU A 11 -5.89 28.62 4.96
C LEU A 11 -7.09 27.65 5.08
N GLY A 12 -8.07 27.84 4.19
CA GLY A 12 -9.34 27.14 4.20
C GLY A 12 -10.35 27.74 5.18
N VAL A 13 -11.21 26.87 5.71
CA VAL A 13 -12.25 27.26 6.65
C VAL A 13 -11.88 26.89 8.09
N THR A 14 -11.98 27.86 9.00
CA THR A 14 -11.83 27.66 10.44
C THR A 14 -13.11 28.01 11.16
N ILE A 15 -13.71 27.02 11.84
CA ILE A 15 -14.94 27.19 12.59
C ILE A 15 -14.58 27.57 14.04
N GLY A 16 -14.89 28.81 14.44
CA GLY A 16 -14.76 29.28 15.82
C GLY A 16 -16.10 29.24 16.57
N THR A 17 -16.09 29.68 17.83
CA THR A 17 -17.29 29.72 18.69
C THR A 17 -18.33 30.72 18.22
N GLU A 18 -17.91 31.90 17.76
CA GLU A 18 -18.82 33.02 17.40
C GLU A 18 -18.78 33.36 15.90
N ARG A 19 -17.75 32.89 15.18
CA ARG A 19 -17.52 33.22 13.77
C ARG A 19 -16.86 32.07 13.01
N ILE A 20 -17.13 32.01 11.71
CA ILE A 20 -16.42 31.14 10.76
C ILE A 20 -15.48 31.99 9.92
N ASN A 21 -14.20 31.66 9.90
CA ASN A 21 -13.17 32.31 9.10
C ASN A 21 -12.96 31.56 7.78
N PHE A 22 -12.83 32.32 6.69
CA PHE A 22 -12.54 31.83 5.34
C PHE A 22 -11.26 32.49 4.87
N ALA A 23 -10.28 31.70 4.43
CA ALA A 23 -9.04 32.19 3.85
C ALA A 23 -8.66 31.34 2.62
N VAL A 24 -8.43 31.98 1.47
CA VAL A 24 -8.13 31.29 0.21
C VAL A 24 -7.06 32.04 -0.57
N SER A 25 -6.16 31.29 -1.20
CA SER A 25 -5.16 31.86 -2.11
C SER A 25 -5.79 32.21 -3.44
N VAL A 26 -5.58 33.45 -3.90
CA VAL A 26 -6.11 33.98 -5.15
C VAL A 26 -5.01 34.77 -5.86
N PRO A 27 -4.66 34.42 -7.10
CA PRO A 27 -3.66 35.15 -7.87
C PRO A 27 -3.97 36.65 -7.95
N GLY A 28 -2.93 37.48 -7.94
CA GLY A 28 -3.06 38.94 -8.03
C GLY A 28 -3.92 39.41 -9.21
N GLY A 29 -4.75 40.43 -8.98
CA GLY A 29 -5.62 41.03 -10.01
C GLY A 29 -6.87 40.21 -10.36
N LYS A 30 -7.13 39.09 -9.67
CA LYS A 30 -8.37 38.30 -9.84
C LYS A 30 -9.42 38.68 -8.79
N SER A 31 -10.67 38.74 -9.23
CA SER A 31 -11.82 38.92 -8.32
C SER A 31 -12.06 37.64 -7.51
N CYS A 32 -12.54 37.79 -6.28
CA CYS A 32 -12.88 36.69 -5.39
C CYS A 32 -14.17 36.98 -4.62
N GLU A 33 -15.07 36.02 -4.60
CA GLU A 33 -16.30 36.07 -3.83
C GLU A 33 -16.51 34.75 -3.09
N LEU A 34 -16.95 34.81 -1.84
CA LEU A 34 -17.48 33.67 -1.11
C LEU A 34 -18.96 33.50 -1.48
N LEU A 35 -19.32 32.30 -1.92
CA LEU A 35 -20.70 31.89 -2.21
C LEU A 35 -21.20 31.02 -1.07
N LEU A 36 -22.40 31.31 -0.56
CA LEU A 36 -23.09 30.47 0.43
C LEU A 36 -24.40 29.92 -0.14
N TYR A 37 -24.71 28.71 0.28
CA TYR A 37 -25.88 27.96 -0.12
C TYR A 37 -26.57 27.42 1.13
N ARG A 38 -27.90 27.29 1.15
CA ARG A 38 -28.56 26.41 2.12
C ARG A 38 -28.14 24.96 1.87
N THR A 39 -27.93 24.20 2.94
CA THR A 39 -27.61 22.77 2.84
C THR A 39 -28.58 22.04 1.90
N GLY A 40 -28.03 21.33 0.92
CA GLY A 40 -28.79 20.61 -0.11
C GLY A 40 -29.36 21.47 -1.24
N SER A 41 -29.26 22.81 -1.18
CA SER A 41 -29.67 23.70 -2.25
C SER A 41 -28.50 23.99 -3.21
N THR A 42 -28.80 24.06 -4.51
CA THR A 42 -27.88 24.56 -5.54
C THR A 42 -27.96 26.08 -5.73
N ASP A 43 -28.98 26.72 -5.14
CA ASP A 43 -29.20 28.15 -5.28
C ASP A 43 -28.29 28.94 -4.33
N ILE A 44 -27.60 29.94 -4.87
CA ILE A 44 -26.78 30.85 -4.07
C ILE A 44 -27.69 31.71 -3.20
N GLU A 45 -27.58 31.55 -1.88
CA GLU A 45 -28.34 32.34 -0.90
C GLU A 45 -27.66 33.67 -0.60
N ALA A 46 -26.33 33.68 -0.50
CA ALA A 46 -25.56 34.88 -0.21
C ALA A 46 -24.22 34.90 -0.93
N VAL A 47 -23.77 36.10 -1.28
CA VAL A 47 -22.47 36.37 -1.90
C VAL A 47 -21.73 37.41 -1.09
N TYR A 48 -20.48 37.12 -0.74
CA TYR A 48 -19.62 38.05 0.00
C TYR A 48 -18.34 38.35 -0.79
N PRO A 49 -18.19 39.57 -1.33
CA PRO A 49 -16.97 39.98 -2.01
C PRO A 49 -15.75 39.98 -1.08
N MET A 50 -14.63 39.45 -1.57
CA MET A 50 -13.33 39.40 -0.89
C MET A 50 -12.34 40.30 -1.64
N GLN A 51 -12.26 41.56 -1.20
CA GLN A 51 -11.51 42.62 -1.90
C GLN A 51 -10.00 42.41 -1.81
N GLU A 52 -9.30 42.72 -2.91
CA GLU A 52 -7.83 42.66 -2.99
C GLU A 52 -7.14 43.63 -2.03
N ASP A 53 -7.69 44.83 -1.85
CA ASP A 53 -7.14 45.85 -0.94
C ASP A 53 -7.15 45.42 0.54
N SER A 54 -7.94 44.39 0.88
CA SER A 54 -8.02 43.81 2.24
C SER A 54 -7.22 42.51 2.37
N ALA A 55 -6.50 42.11 1.32
CA ALA A 55 -5.74 40.87 1.28
C ALA A 55 -4.40 40.97 2.03
N MET A 56 -3.82 39.81 2.33
CA MET A 56 -2.44 39.70 2.81
C MET A 56 -1.65 38.92 1.77
N GLY A 57 -0.86 39.63 0.95
CA GLY A 57 -0.28 39.03 -0.26
C GLY A 57 -1.38 38.51 -1.19
N GLU A 58 -1.27 37.25 -1.61
CA GLU A 58 -2.28 36.57 -2.46
C GLU A 58 -3.41 35.92 -1.65
N VAL A 59 -3.44 36.08 -0.32
CA VAL A 59 -4.50 35.48 0.51
C VAL A 59 -5.67 36.43 0.68
N ARG A 60 -6.84 36.02 0.20
CA ARG A 60 -8.13 36.67 0.44
C ARG A 60 -8.77 36.04 1.67
N PHE A 61 -9.31 36.86 2.56
CA PHE A 61 -9.96 36.36 3.77
C PHE A 61 -11.11 37.23 4.28
N LEU A 62 -12.08 36.61 4.96
CA LEU A 62 -13.13 37.27 5.73
C LEU A 62 -13.64 36.32 6.82
N ALA A 63 -14.44 36.83 7.76
CA ALA A 63 -15.18 35.99 8.68
C ALA A 63 -16.67 36.35 8.72
N LEU A 64 -17.51 35.38 9.05
CA LEU A 64 -18.95 35.54 9.17
C LEU A 64 -19.42 35.20 10.59
N GLU A 65 -20.21 36.10 11.18
CA GLU A 65 -20.93 35.91 12.44
C GLU A 65 -22.40 35.53 12.20
N GLY A 66 -22.97 34.75 13.11
CA GLY A 66 -24.37 34.32 13.04
C GLY A 66 -24.68 33.39 11.87
N ILE A 67 -23.70 32.56 11.48
CA ILE A 67 -23.83 31.47 10.52
C ILE A 67 -23.82 30.14 11.29
N SER A 68 -24.79 29.27 11.00
CA SER A 68 -24.84 27.92 11.54
C SER A 68 -24.20 26.96 10.53
N PRO A 69 -23.02 26.36 10.80
CA PRO A 69 -22.31 25.60 9.80
C PRO A 69 -23.08 24.35 9.29
N GLN A 70 -24.07 23.86 10.03
CA GLN A 70 -24.91 22.74 9.60
C GLN A 70 -26.01 23.15 8.61
N GLU A 71 -26.34 24.44 8.52
CA GLU A 71 -27.40 24.97 7.64
C GLU A 71 -26.89 25.47 6.30
N TYR A 72 -25.56 25.57 6.15
CA TYR A 72 -24.93 26.18 4.99
C TYR A 72 -23.86 25.29 4.35
N GLU A 73 -23.65 25.51 3.06
CA GLU A 73 -22.53 25.01 2.26
C GLU A 73 -21.86 26.22 1.59
N TYR A 74 -20.65 26.05 1.05
CA TYR A 74 -19.88 27.16 0.49
C TYR A 74 -19.06 26.77 -0.74
N ASN A 75 -18.76 27.75 -1.57
CA ASN A 75 -17.74 27.69 -2.63
C ASN A 75 -17.11 29.09 -2.77
N TYR A 76 -16.06 29.20 -3.57
CA TYR A 76 -15.56 30.49 -4.04
C TYR A 76 -15.97 30.72 -5.49
N ARG A 77 -16.08 31.99 -5.88
CA ARG A 77 -16.07 32.40 -7.29
C ARG A 77 -14.84 33.26 -7.53
N ILE A 78 -13.90 32.73 -8.31
CA ILE A 78 -12.64 33.39 -8.63
C ILE A 78 -12.61 33.66 -10.13
N ASP A 79 -12.49 34.93 -10.51
CA ASP A 79 -12.49 35.36 -11.91
C ASP A 79 -13.64 34.75 -12.74
N ARG A 80 -14.86 34.85 -12.20
CA ARG A 80 -16.12 34.34 -12.77
C ARG A 80 -16.28 32.82 -12.82
N LYS A 81 -15.31 32.04 -12.34
CA LYS A 81 -15.41 30.57 -12.26
C LYS A 81 -15.71 30.12 -10.84
N VAL A 82 -16.52 29.09 -10.69
CA VAL A 82 -16.79 28.47 -9.39
C VAL A 82 -15.61 27.56 -9.04
N CYS A 83 -15.11 27.70 -7.82
CA CYS A 83 -13.96 26.94 -7.34
C CYS A 83 -14.28 26.34 -5.97
N LEU A 84 -13.88 25.08 -5.78
CA LEU A 84 -13.81 24.48 -4.47
C LEU A 84 -12.65 25.09 -3.69
N ASP A 85 -12.80 25.09 -2.36
CA ASP A 85 -11.70 25.42 -1.46
C ASP A 85 -10.60 24.36 -1.56
N PRO A 86 -9.34 24.71 -1.88
CA PRO A 86 -8.24 23.73 -1.89
C PRO A 86 -8.02 23.01 -0.55
N TYR A 87 -8.49 23.61 0.56
CA TYR A 87 -8.46 23.07 1.92
C TYR A 87 -9.82 22.51 2.37
N VAL A 88 -10.75 22.28 1.43
CA VAL A 88 -12.06 21.69 1.72
C VAL A 88 -11.89 20.35 2.42
N ARG A 89 -12.55 20.19 3.58
CA ARG A 89 -12.46 18.96 4.39
C ARG A 89 -13.57 17.95 4.09
N ARG A 90 -14.62 18.40 3.40
CA ARG A 90 -15.77 17.60 2.97
C ARG A 90 -16.49 18.33 1.85
N ILE A 91 -16.95 17.58 0.84
CA ILE A 91 -17.79 18.12 -0.23
C ILE A 91 -19.19 17.48 -0.19
N THR A 92 -20.17 18.17 -0.75
CA THR A 92 -21.40 17.56 -1.25
C THR A 92 -21.22 17.17 -2.71
N GLY A 93 -21.99 16.19 -3.15
CA GLY A 93 -21.85 15.65 -4.49
C GLY A 93 -20.90 14.46 -4.57
N HIS A 94 -20.61 14.00 -5.78
CA HIS A 94 -19.70 12.90 -6.12
C HIS A 94 -19.98 11.60 -5.35
N ARG A 95 -21.24 11.38 -4.95
CA ARG A 95 -21.64 10.21 -4.14
C ARG A 95 -21.64 8.91 -4.94
N ILE A 96 -21.74 9.01 -6.26
CA ILE A 96 -21.81 7.87 -7.17
C ILE A 96 -20.52 7.88 -8.00
N PHE A 97 -19.70 6.83 -7.83
CA PHE A 97 -18.44 6.69 -8.54
C PHE A 97 -18.66 6.70 -10.06
N GLY A 98 -17.85 7.47 -10.78
CA GLY A 98 -17.94 7.59 -12.24
C GLY A 98 -19.12 8.43 -12.75
N GLN A 99 -19.83 9.13 -11.86
CA GLN A 99 -20.84 10.12 -12.23
C GLN A 99 -20.26 11.52 -12.08
N THR A 100 -20.15 12.24 -13.21
CA THR A 100 -19.73 13.64 -13.21
C THR A 100 -20.80 14.54 -12.61
N GLU A 101 -20.37 15.51 -11.80
CA GLU A 101 -21.21 16.60 -11.35
C GLU A 101 -20.60 17.94 -11.73
N ASP A 102 -21.47 18.86 -12.14
CA ASP A 102 -21.03 20.15 -12.68
C ASP A 102 -20.87 21.18 -11.55
N LEU A 103 -19.62 21.55 -11.31
CA LEU A 103 -19.24 22.57 -10.32
C LEU A 103 -19.77 23.96 -10.67
N GLU A 104 -19.85 24.32 -11.95
CA GLU A 104 -20.35 25.62 -12.41
C GLU A 104 -21.88 25.71 -12.27
N LEU A 105 -22.58 24.58 -12.34
CA LEU A 105 -24.00 24.48 -11.95
C LEU A 105 -24.18 24.34 -10.43
N HIS A 106 -23.14 24.59 -9.66
CA HIS A 106 -23.12 24.52 -8.21
C HIS A 106 -23.56 23.17 -7.65
N LYS A 107 -23.37 22.05 -8.38
CA LYS A 107 -23.78 20.71 -7.93
C LYS A 107 -22.83 20.09 -6.91
N VAL A 108 -21.62 20.63 -6.82
CA VAL A 108 -20.57 20.24 -5.88
C VAL A 108 -20.23 21.46 -5.03
N ARG A 109 -20.29 21.33 -3.70
CA ARG A 109 -20.05 22.45 -2.78
C ARG A 109 -19.22 21.98 -1.59
N GLY A 110 -18.42 22.88 -1.04
CA GLY A 110 -17.73 22.68 0.23
C GLY A 110 -18.72 22.60 1.40
N CYS A 111 -18.49 21.65 2.29
CA CYS A 111 -19.27 21.45 3.50
C CYS A 111 -18.46 21.78 4.74
N PHE A 112 -19.10 22.34 5.75
CA PHE A 112 -18.51 22.45 7.07
C PHE A 112 -18.47 21.08 7.75
N LEU A 113 -17.31 20.73 8.32
CA LEU A 113 -17.15 19.54 9.15
C LEU A 113 -17.35 19.94 10.62
N THR A 114 -18.49 19.59 11.19
CA THR A 114 -18.87 19.99 12.56
C THR A 114 -19.24 18.83 13.48
N GLU A 115 -19.40 17.63 12.93
CA GLU A 115 -19.82 16.48 13.72
C GLU A 115 -18.65 15.97 14.57
N PRO A 116 -18.75 15.98 15.91
CA PRO A 116 -17.77 15.32 16.74
C PRO A 116 -17.79 13.81 16.44
N PHE A 117 -16.62 13.19 16.51
CA PHE A 117 -16.48 11.74 16.38
C PHE A 117 -15.99 11.18 17.70
N ASP A 118 -16.72 10.19 18.22
CA ASP A 118 -16.35 9.50 19.45
C ASP A 118 -15.30 8.42 19.13
N TRP A 119 -14.05 8.73 19.42
CA TRP A 119 -12.93 7.80 19.29
C TRP A 119 -12.91 6.71 20.37
N GLU A 120 -13.80 6.77 21.38
CA GLU A 120 -13.73 5.90 22.56
C GLU A 120 -12.32 5.93 23.17
N GLU A 121 -11.72 4.76 23.43
CA GLU A 121 -10.35 4.62 23.95
C GLU A 121 -9.34 4.32 22.83
N ASP A 122 -9.62 4.76 21.60
CA ASP A 122 -8.74 4.51 20.45
C ASP A 122 -7.28 4.92 20.72
N ARG A 123 -6.36 4.04 20.33
CA ARG A 123 -4.93 4.27 20.37
C ARG A 123 -4.30 3.67 19.13
N ARG A 124 -3.44 4.45 18.47
CA ARG A 124 -2.61 3.97 17.36
C ARG A 124 -1.83 2.72 17.77
N PRO A 125 -1.85 1.64 16.98
CA PRO A 125 -1.15 0.40 17.28
C PRO A 125 0.39 0.56 17.42
N CYS A 126 1.00 1.49 16.68
CA CYS A 126 2.44 1.79 16.74
C CYS A 126 3.33 0.55 16.59
N ILE A 127 3.02 -0.31 15.62
CA ILE A 127 3.69 -1.60 15.40
C ILE A 127 5.13 -1.35 14.92
N PRO A 128 6.16 -2.03 15.46
CA PRO A 128 7.52 -1.91 14.96
C PRO A 128 7.65 -2.33 13.50
N TRP A 129 8.43 -1.59 12.70
CA TRP A 129 8.60 -1.86 11.25
C TRP A 129 8.90 -3.33 10.92
N HIS A 130 9.77 -3.98 11.70
CA HIS A 130 10.18 -5.36 11.47
C HIS A 130 9.09 -6.39 11.80
N GLU A 131 8.04 -6.01 12.54
CA GLU A 131 6.88 -6.86 12.82
C GLU A 131 5.71 -6.61 11.83
N ASN A 132 5.79 -5.58 11.00
CA ASN A 132 4.74 -5.24 10.05
C ASN A 132 4.67 -6.26 8.90
N ILE A 133 3.44 -6.68 8.60
CA ILE A 133 3.03 -7.40 7.41
C ILE A 133 1.97 -6.53 6.74
N ALA A 134 2.41 -5.76 5.74
CA ALA A 134 1.59 -4.77 5.06
C ALA A 134 0.74 -5.38 3.95
N TYR A 135 -0.36 -4.71 3.63
CA TYR A 135 -1.32 -5.14 2.63
C TYR A 135 -1.85 -3.93 1.85
N SER A 136 -1.46 -3.81 0.59
CA SER A 136 -1.88 -2.71 -0.29
C SER A 136 -3.20 -3.02 -0.96
N LEU A 137 -4.18 -2.12 -0.85
CA LEU A 137 -5.51 -2.30 -1.41
C LEU A 137 -6.10 -1.02 -2.02
N HIS A 138 -7.03 -1.23 -2.94
CA HIS A 138 -7.91 -0.19 -3.46
C HIS A 138 -9.27 -0.27 -2.76
N VAL A 139 -9.74 0.82 -2.14
CA VAL A 139 -10.98 0.82 -1.32
C VAL A 139 -12.17 0.24 -2.09
N ARG A 140 -12.39 0.73 -3.31
CA ARG A 140 -13.46 0.24 -4.18
C ARG A 140 -13.26 -1.21 -4.61
N GLY A 141 -12.22 -1.51 -5.39
CA GLY A 141 -11.96 -2.85 -5.93
C GLY A 141 -11.89 -3.97 -4.90
N PHE A 142 -11.45 -3.68 -3.67
CA PHE A 142 -11.36 -4.68 -2.61
C PHE A 142 -12.70 -5.37 -2.34
N THR A 143 -13.82 -4.63 -2.41
CA THR A 143 -15.15 -5.17 -2.03
C THR A 143 -16.27 -4.92 -3.05
N MET A 144 -15.99 -4.23 -4.18
CA MET A 144 -17.00 -3.87 -5.17
C MET A 144 -17.66 -5.08 -5.84
N HIS A 145 -16.89 -6.13 -6.12
CA HIS A 145 -17.41 -7.33 -6.78
C HIS A 145 -18.48 -8.05 -5.94
N SER A 146 -19.52 -8.57 -6.59
CA SER A 146 -20.68 -9.21 -5.92
C SER A 146 -20.35 -10.42 -5.04
N SER A 147 -19.19 -11.05 -5.26
CA SER A 147 -18.69 -12.16 -4.45
C SER A 147 -18.07 -11.73 -3.11
N SER A 148 -17.83 -10.43 -2.88
CA SER A 148 -17.33 -9.93 -1.58
C SER A 148 -18.31 -10.20 -0.44
N LYS A 149 -19.62 -10.23 -0.75
CA LYS A 149 -20.74 -10.44 0.18
C LYS A 149 -20.85 -9.41 1.32
N VAL A 150 -20.12 -8.30 1.22
CA VAL A 150 -20.30 -7.16 2.14
C VAL A 150 -21.60 -6.44 1.83
N ARG A 151 -22.15 -5.74 2.82
CA ARG A 151 -23.37 -4.94 2.65
C ARG A 151 -23.10 -3.71 1.81
N GLN A 152 -22.03 -2.98 2.13
CA GLN A 152 -21.67 -1.72 1.50
C GLN A 152 -20.43 -1.88 0.61
N LYS A 153 -20.66 -2.38 -0.60
CA LYS A 153 -19.61 -2.73 -1.56
C LYS A 153 -18.84 -1.50 -2.02
N GLY A 154 -17.52 -1.63 -2.09
CA GLY A 154 -16.63 -0.62 -2.63
C GLY A 154 -16.52 0.66 -1.78
N THR A 155 -16.76 0.54 -0.47
CA THR A 155 -16.73 1.64 0.49
C THR A 155 -15.77 1.36 1.64
N PHE A 156 -15.49 2.37 2.46
CA PHE A 156 -14.75 2.19 3.71
C PHE A 156 -15.40 1.14 4.63
N MET A 157 -16.73 1.12 4.72
CA MET A 157 -17.47 0.14 5.52
C MET A 157 -17.37 -1.28 4.95
N GLY A 158 -17.23 -1.41 3.64
CA GLY A 158 -16.90 -2.69 3.01
C GLY A 158 -15.57 -3.26 3.51
N ILE A 159 -14.55 -2.41 3.73
CA ILE A 159 -13.27 -2.84 4.32
C ILE A 159 -13.46 -3.26 5.78
N VAL A 160 -14.23 -2.50 6.56
CA VAL A 160 -14.54 -2.85 7.97
C VAL A 160 -15.12 -4.26 8.08
N GLU A 161 -16.06 -4.63 7.20
CA GLU A 161 -16.64 -5.98 7.13
C GLU A 161 -15.62 -7.10 6.78
N LYS A 162 -14.41 -6.73 6.32
CA LYS A 162 -13.31 -7.64 5.94
C LYS A 162 -12.11 -7.62 6.90
N LEU A 163 -12.15 -6.88 8.01
CA LEU A 163 -11.02 -6.85 8.95
C LEU A 163 -10.76 -8.22 9.60
N SER A 164 -11.79 -9.03 9.82
CA SER A 164 -11.63 -10.41 10.32
C SER A 164 -10.86 -11.30 9.34
N TYR A 165 -11.07 -11.10 8.04
CA TYR A 165 -10.33 -11.78 6.99
C TYR A 165 -8.84 -11.39 7.00
N LEU A 166 -8.55 -10.09 7.09
CA LEU A 166 -7.17 -9.59 7.13
C LEU A 166 -6.43 -10.07 8.38
N LYS A 167 -7.11 -10.07 9.54
CA LYS A 167 -6.61 -10.68 10.77
C LYS A 167 -6.31 -12.16 10.61
N ASP A 168 -7.22 -12.91 10.00
CA ASP A 168 -7.06 -14.35 9.82
C ASP A 168 -5.88 -14.68 8.91
N LEU A 169 -5.65 -13.87 7.87
CA LEU A 169 -4.47 -13.97 7.01
C LEU A 169 -3.17 -13.64 7.76
N GLY A 170 -3.24 -12.77 8.77
CA GLY A 170 -2.12 -12.33 9.58
C GLY A 170 -1.61 -10.93 9.23
N ILE A 171 -2.39 -10.13 8.50
CA ILE A 171 -2.07 -8.73 8.18
C ILE A 171 -2.21 -7.86 9.42
N ASN A 172 -1.28 -6.93 9.62
CA ASN A 172 -1.33 -5.93 10.69
C ASN A 172 -1.09 -4.48 10.22
N GLN A 173 -0.97 -4.26 8.91
CA GLN A 173 -0.98 -2.92 8.31
C GLN A 173 -1.71 -2.94 6.97
N ILE A 174 -2.57 -1.96 6.72
CA ILE A 174 -3.23 -1.73 5.43
C ILE A 174 -2.66 -0.46 4.80
N GLN A 175 -2.34 -0.51 3.51
CA GLN A 175 -1.99 0.66 2.70
C GLN A 175 -3.11 0.91 1.69
N CYS A 176 -3.93 1.92 1.95
CA CYS A 176 -4.99 2.32 1.03
C CYS A 176 -4.41 3.20 -0.08
N MET A 177 -4.64 2.81 -1.33
CA MET A 177 -4.55 3.69 -2.51
C MET A 177 -5.36 4.99 -2.28
N PRO A 178 -5.15 6.06 -3.07
CA PRO A 178 -5.76 7.37 -2.87
C PRO A 178 -7.21 7.35 -2.37
N VAL A 179 -7.40 7.91 -1.16
CA VAL A 179 -8.71 8.03 -0.51
C VAL A 179 -9.19 9.47 -0.42
N TYR A 180 -8.42 10.42 -0.94
CA TYR A 180 -8.83 11.82 -1.05
C TYR A 180 -9.82 12.03 -2.20
N GLU A 181 -10.50 13.17 -2.23
CA GLU A 181 -11.48 13.48 -3.26
C GLU A 181 -10.81 13.89 -4.58
N PHE A 182 -10.97 13.04 -5.58
CA PHE A 182 -10.51 13.26 -6.96
C PHE A 182 -11.69 13.12 -7.92
N GLU A 183 -11.58 13.75 -9.09
CA GLU A 183 -12.57 13.64 -10.15
C GLU A 183 -12.35 12.35 -10.96
N GLU A 184 -13.35 11.47 -10.98
CA GLU A 184 -13.29 10.20 -11.71
C GLU A 184 -13.34 10.38 -13.23
N CYS A 185 -13.92 11.47 -13.75
CA CYS A 185 -14.23 11.63 -15.17
C CYS A 185 -13.57 12.86 -15.83
N ALA A 186 -12.49 13.39 -15.24
CA ALA A 186 -11.82 14.61 -15.71
C ALA A 186 -11.15 14.46 -17.08
N GLY A 187 -10.81 13.23 -17.48
CA GLY A 187 -10.06 12.93 -18.70
C GLY A 187 -10.87 12.17 -19.74
N LYS A 188 -10.18 11.75 -20.82
CA LYS A 188 -10.77 10.85 -21.84
C LYS A 188 -11.15 9.47 -21.28
N ARG A 189 -10.63 9.12 -20.10
CA ARG A 189 -10.77 7.83 -19.43
C ARG A 189 -11.13 8.08 -17.98
N SER A 190 -11.81 7.11 -17.37
CA SER A 190 -12.10 7.17 -15.95
C SER A 190 -10.81 7.09 -15.14
N ASN A 191 -10.68 7.85 -14.05
CA ASN A 191 -9.64 7.69 -13.07
C ASN A 191 -10.15 6.73 -11.99
N TYR A 192 -9.80 5.45 -12.11
CA TYR A 192 -10.19 4.45 -11.13
C TYR A 192 -9.29 4.53 -9.89
N TRP A 193 -7.97 4.64 -10.07
CA TRP A 193 -6.99 4.63 -8.96
C TRP A 193 -6.99 5.88 -8.08
N GLY A 194 -7.34 7.04 -8.63
CA GLY A 194 -7.39 8.30 -7.88
C GLY A 194 -6.08 9.08 -7.80
N TYR A 195 -5.06 8.73 -8.59
CA TYR A 195 -3.84 9.53 -8.71
C TYR A 195 -4.08 10.76 -9.60
N GLY A 196 -3.52 11.92 -9.22
CA GLY A 196 -3.65 13.18 -9.96
C GLY A 196 -4.20 14.33 -9.10
N PRO A 197 -4.67 15.43 -9.75
CA PRO A 197 -5.27 16.58 -9.06
C PRO A 197 -6.45 16.19 -8.17
N ALA A 198 -6.52 16.77 -6.98
CA ALA A 198 -7.51 16.41 -5.98
C ALA A 198 -7.76 17.49 -4.93
N CYS A 199 -8.88 17.36 -4.21
CA CYS A 199 -9.12 18.01 -2.93
C CYS A 199 -8.52 17.15 -1.80
N TYR A 200 -7.22 17.30 -1.54
CA TYR A 200 -6.45 16.40 -0.67
C TYR A 200 -7.00 16.27 0.76
N PHE A 201 -7.60 17.34 1.31
CA PHE A 201 -8.14 17.37 2.69
C PHE A 201 -9.50 16.68 2.85
N ALA A 202 -10.19 16.36 1.76
CA ALA A 202 -11.50 15.72 1.79
C ALA A 202 -11.37 14.23 1.44
N PRO A 203 -11.88 13.31 2.27
CA PRO A 203 -12.02 11.91 1.87
C PRO A 203 -13.01 11.72 0.72
N LYS A 204 -12.76 10.75 -0.16
CA LYS A 204 -13.54 10.49 -1.38
C LYS A 204 -15.01 10.19 -1.06
N ALA A 205 -15.90 11.01 -1.58
CA ALA A 205 -17.34 10.92 -1.35
C ALA A 205 -17.93 9.58 -1.84
N SER A 206 -17.49 9.12 -3.02
CA SER A 206 -17.95 7.86 -3.63
C SER A 206 -17.45 6.59 -2.93
N TYR A 207 -16.53 6.70 -1.96
CA TYR A 207 -16.13 5.61 -1.07
C TYR A 207 -16.94 5.56 0.23
N SER A 208 -17.96 6.42 0.38
CA SER A 208 -18.85 6.43 1.53
C SER A 208 -20.18 5.76 1.24
N ALA A 209 -20.62 4.90 2.16
CA ALA A 209 -21.95 4.29 2.10
C ALA A 209 -23.07 5.24 2.58
N SER A 210 -22.80 6.04 3.61
CA SER A 210 -23.72 6.97 4.26
C SER A 210 -23.78 8.34 3.57
N GLY A 211 -22.77 8.67 2.76
CA GLY A 211 -22.57 10.03 2.23
C GLY A 211 -21.79 10.95 3.17
N ASN A 212 -21.23 10.42 4.26
CA ASN A 212 -20.29 11.13 5.12
C ASN A 212 -18.94 10.40 5.14
N ALA A 213 -18.15 10.61 4.09
CA ALA A 213 -16.84 9.98 3.90
C ALA A 213 -15.86 10.29 5.03
N ALA A 214 -15.90 11.51 5.58
CA ALA A 214 -15.08 11.89 6.73
C ALA A 214 -15.40 11.03 7.96
N ARG A 215 -16.68 10.85 8.29
CA ARG A 215 -17.08 9.97 9.40
C ARG A 215 -16.69 8.51 9.16
N GLU A 216 -16.91 8.00 7.95
CA GLU A 216 -16.60 6.60 7.63
C GLU A 216 -15.10 6.29 7.58
N LEU A 217 -14.26 7.25 7.17
CA LEU A 217 -12.82 7.07 7.26
C LEU A 217 -12.35 6.99 8.72
N LYS A 218 -12.92 7.81 9.62
CA LYS A 218 -12.65 7.68 11.07
C LYS A 218 -13.10 6.33 11.62
N GLU A 219 -14.28 5.86 11.21
CA GLU A 219 -14.80 4.55 11.61
C GLU A 219 -13.92 3.40 11.09
N LEU A 220 -13.39 3.51 9.87
CA LEU A 220 -12.42 2.56 9.32
C LEU A 220 -11.14 2.54 10.16
N VAL A 221 -10.55 3.71 10.44
CA VAL A 221 -9.32 3.79 11.25
C VAL A 221 -9.54 3.18 12.63
N LYS A 222 -10.59 3.61 13.34
CA LYS A 222 -10.95 3.08 14.67
C LYS A 222 -11.16 1.56 14.66
N SER A 223 -11.82 1.05 13.62
CA SER A 223 -12.04 -0.40 13.46
C SER A 223 -10.73 -1.15 13.19
N CYS A 224 -9.83 -0.58 12.38
CA CYS A 224 -8.47 -1.11 12.17
C CYS A 224 -7.68 -1.14 13.47
N HIS A 225 -7.66 -0.05 14.24
CA HIS A 225 -6.95 0.02 15.52
C HIS A 225 -7.49 -0.97 16.56
N LYS A 226 -8.82 -1.11 16.65
CA LYS A 226 -9.46 -2.16 17.47
C LYS A 226 -9.08 -3.57 17.01
N ALA A 227 -8.79 -3.72 15.72
CA ALA A 227 -8.23 -4.93 15.14
C ALA A 227 -6.69 -5.04 15.31
N GLY A 228 -6.00 -4.06 15.90
CA GLY A 228 -4.54 -4.07 15.96
C GLY A 228 -3.90 -4.01 14.58
N ILE A 229 -4.56 -3.33 13.64
CA ILE A 229 -4.13 -3.11 12.27
C ILE A 229 -3.87 -1.61 12.10
N GLU A 230 -2.69 -1.27 11.58
CA GLU A 230 -2.37 0.11 11.20
C GLU A 230 -3.03 0.49 9.86
N LEU A 231 -3.45 1.75 9.72
CA LEU A 231 -3.93 2.31 8.47
C LEU A 231 -2.94 3.36 7.92
N ILE A 232 -2.40 3.07 6.74
CA ILE A 232 -1.53 3.95 5.95
C ILE A 232 -2.32 4.45 4.74
N LEU A 233 -2.18 5.74 4.42
CA LEU A 233 -2.81 6.34 3.24
C LEU A 233 -1.76 6.69 2.18
N GLU A 234 -2.01 6.31 0.93
CA GLU A 234 -1.22 6.81 -0.19
C GLU A 234 -1.63 8.26 -0.52
N MET A 235 -0.67 9.17 -0.34
CA MET A 235 -0.79 10.60 -0.60
C MET A 235 0.41 11.08 -1.43
N PRO A 236 0.48 10.70 -2.73
CA PRO A 236 1.62 11.07 -3.56
C PRO A 236 1.69 12.58 -3.83
N PHE A 237 0.55 13.27 -3.75
CA PHE A 237 0.35 14.65 -4.20
C PHE A 237 0.74 14.86 -5.67
N GLU A 238 0.14 15.85 -6.31
CA GLU A 238 0.49 16.25 -7.67
C GLU A 238 1.78 17.08 -7.69
N GLU A 239 2.46 17.07 -8.84
CA GLU A 239 3.58 17.96 -9.10
C GLU A 239 3.18 19.42 -8.88
N GLY A 240 4.06 20.21 -8.26
CA GLY A 240 3.82 21.63 -7.99
C GLY A 240 3.01 21.92 -6.72
N ILE A 241 2.60 20.91 -5.95
CA ILE A 241 2.02 21.13 -4.61
C ILE A 241 3.01 21.92 -3.73
N LEU A 242 2.51 22.89 -2.96
CA LEU A 242 3.33 23.57 -1.97
C LEU A 242 3.66 22.62 -0.83
N PHE A 243 4.94 22.55 -0.43
CA PHE A 243 5.37 21.71 0.69
C PHE A 243 4.56 21.96 1.96
N GLN A 244 4.27 23.23 2.29
CA GLN A 244 3.49 23.59 3.45
C GLN A 244 2.06 23.00 3.39
N THR A 245 1.42 23.03 2.22
CA THR A 245 0.09 22.45 2.02
C THR A 245 0.10 20.94 2.18
N ALA A 246 1.09 20.26 1.60
CA ALA A 246 1.26 18.82 1.77
C ALA A 246 1.48 18.46 3.25
N LEU A 247 2.40 19.16 3.94
CA LEU A 247 2.71 18.94 5.35
C LEU A 247 1.48 19.17 6.25
N GLU A 248 0.72 20.24 6.01
CA GLU A 248 -0.53 20.53 6.73
C GLU A 248 -1.58 19.45 6.48
N CYS A 249 -1.70 18.94 5.25
CA CYS A 249 -2.59 17.83 4.93
C CYS A 249 -2.22 16.57 5.71
N LEU A 250 -0.95 16.16 5.69
CA LEU A 250 -0.49 14.98 6.42
C LEU A 250 -0.71 15.10 7.94
N ARG A 251 -0.39 16.26 8.52
CA ARG A 251 -0.68 16.55 9.94
C ARG A 251 -2.17 16.51 10.22
N TYR A 252 -3.00 17.03 9.33
CA TYR A 252 -4.45 16.98 9.46
C TYR A 252 -4.97 15.55 9.48
N TYR A 253 -4.54 14.67 8.56
CA TYR A 253 -4.96 13.27 8.59
C TYR A 253 -4.46 12.52 9.83
N MET A 254 -3.24 12.82 10.30
CA MET A 254 -2.74 12.24 11.54
C MET A 254 -3.57 12.68 12.75
N LEU A 255 -3.90 13.97 12.87
CA LEU A 255 -4.59 14.52 14.04
C LEU A 255 -6.10 14.25 14.03
N GLU A 256 -6.75 14.42 12.88
CA GLU A 256 -8.21 14.34 12.75
C GLU A 256 -8.70 12.91 12.56
N TYR A 257 -7.91 12.08 11.87
CA TYR A 257 -8.29 10.71 11.49
C TYR A 257 -7.43 9.64 12.16
N HIS A 258 -6.43 10.00 12.96
CA HIS A 258 -5.54 9.06 13.65
C HIS A 258 -4.75 8.12 12.72
N VAL A 259 -4.53 8.51 11.46
CA VAL A 259 -3.77 7.72 10.47
C VAL A 259 -2.35 7.42 10.97
N ASP A 260 -1.87 6.20 10.76
CA ASP A 260 -0.58 5.72 11.28
C ASP A 260 0.62 6.06 10.39
N GLY A 261 0.36 6.44 9.14
CA GLY A 261 1.40 6.73 8.18
C GLY A 261 0.92 7.06 6.77
N PHE A 262 1.88 7.44 5.94
CA PHE A 262 1.63 7.94 4.60
C PHE A 262 2.65 7.41 3.61
N VAL A 263 2.18 6.98 2.44
CA VAL A 263 3.06 6.81 1.28
C VAL A 263 3.05 8.11 0.48
N VAL A 264 4.19 8.76 0.32
CA VAL A 264 4.33 10.04 -0.40
C VAL A 264 5.27 9.89 -1.59
N ASN A 265 5.12 10.79 -2.58
CA ASN A 265 6.08 10.89 -3.67
C ASN A 265 7.21 11.86 -3.29
N PRO A 266 8.44 11.38 -3.07
CA PRO A 266 9.55 12.23 -2.64
C PRO A 266 10.01 13.23 -3.71
N TYR A 267 9.57 13.07 -4.97
CA TYR A 267 9.84 14.04 -6.04
C TYR A 267 8.94 15.26 -5.97
N HIS A 268 7.77 15.17 -5.33
CA HIS A 268 6.79 16.26 -5.23
C HIS A 268 6.83 16.95 -3.86
N VAL A 269 7.16 16.20 -2.80
CA VAL A 269 7.18 16.69 -1.43
C VAL A 269 8.54 16.43 -0.81
N SER A 270 9.14 17.46 -0.18
CA SER A 270 10.45 17.36 0.45
C SER A 270 10.49 16.26 1.52
N TRP A 271 11.19 15.18 1.22
CA TRP A 271 11.34 14.04 2.13
C TRP A 271 12.01 14.43 3.46
N ASP A 272 13.11 15.17 3.40
CA ASP A 272 13.81 15.67 4.59
C ASP A 272 12.94 16.63 5.41
N GLY A 273 12.12 17.44 4.75
CA GLY A 273 11.15 18.32 5.42
C GLY A 273 10.14 17.53 6.23
N LEU A 274 9.62 16.43 5.68
CA LEU A 274 8.70 15.54 6.39
C LEU A 274 9.38 14.80 7.54
N LEU A 275 10.58 14.26 7.32
CA LEU A 275 11.33 13.54 8.36
C LEU A 275 11.70 14.43 9.55
N ASN A 276 11.95 15.72 9.32
CA ASN A 276 12.31 16.67 10.37
C ASN A 276 11.10 17.31 11.07
N ASP A 277 9.89 17.01 10.61
CA ASP A 277 8.67 17.51 11.23
C ASP A 277 8.48 16.93 12.65
N PRO A 278 8.27 17.76 13.69
CA PRO A 278 8.12 17.26 15.06
C PRO A 278 6.79 16.55 15.29
N LEU A 279 5.71 16.90 14.57
CA LEU A 279 4.39 16.28 14.75
C LEU A 279 4.32 14.91 14.07
N LEU A 280 5.01 14.75 12.94
CA LEU A 280 5.07 13.47 12.23
C LEU A 280 6.10 12.48 12.83
N LYS A 281 6.81 12.82 13.92
CA LYS A 281 7.67 11.85 14.61
C LYS A 281 6.85 10.67 15.14
N GLY A 282 7.26 9.46 14.78
CA GLY A 282 6.57 8.21 15.14
C GLY A 282 5.49 7.78 14.14
N VAL A 283 5.11 8.64 13.19
CA VAL A 283 4.30 8.28 12.02
C VAL A 283 5.18 7.55 11.01
N LYS A 284 4.65 6.51 10.36
CA LYS A 284 5.38 5.83 9.29
C LYS A 284 5.31 6.64 7.99
N LEU A 285 6.41 7.25 7.60
CA LEU A 285 6.55 7.87 6.29
C LEU A 285 7.16 6.85 5.33
N LEU A 286 6.48 6.63 4.21
CA LEU A 286 6.84 5.65 3.20
C LEU A 286 6.98 6.28 1.83
N LYS A 287 7.79 5.65 0.97
CA LYS A 287 7.87 5.87 -0.47
C LYS A 287 7.82 4.53 -1.19
N LYS A 288 7.32 4.52 -2.43
CA LYS A 288 7.35 3.32 -3.29
C LYS A 288 8.68 3.26 -4.03
N GLU A 289 9.31 2.09 -4.02
CA GLU A 289 10.60 1.84 -4.64
C GLU A 289 10.57 0.43 -5.25
N ASP A 290 10.82 0.33 -6.56
CA ASP A 290 10.66 -0.92 -7.31
C ASP A 290 11.90 -1.83 -7.28
N TRP A 291 12.98 -1.43 -6.58
CA TRP A 291 14.24 -2.19 -6.62
C TRP A 291 14.05 -3.64 -6.13
N PHE A 292 13.29 -3.84 -5.03
CA PHE A 292 13.09 -5.18 -4.45
C PHE A 292 12.29 -6.06 -5.40
N GLN A 293 11.21 -5.49 -5.95
CA GLN A 293 10.40 -6.12 -6.98
C GLN A 293 11.27 -6.57 -8.15
N ASN A 294 12.08 -5.67 -8.70
CA ASN A 294 12.87 -5.94 -9.90
C ASN A 294 13.92 -7.03 -9.65
N VAL A 295 14.64 -6.97 -8.52
CA VAL A 295 15.62 -7.98 -8.14
C VAL A 295 14.95 -9.34 -7.94
N MET A 296 13.89 -9.40 -7.13
CA MET A 296 13.26 -10.68 -6.79
C MET A 296 12.53 -11.31 -7.96
N ARG A 297 11.89 -10.52 -8.84
CA ARG A 297 11.25 -11.05 -10.05
C ARG A 297 12.26 -11.62 -11.04
N ARG A 298 13.39 -10.94 -11.27
CA ARG A 298 14.46 -11.44 -12.14
C ARG A 298 15.08 -12.72 -11.59
N PHE A 299 15.33 -12.78 -10.28
CA PHE A 299 15.79 -14.02 -9.65
C PHE A 299 14.77 -15.15 -9.76
N LEU A 300 13.49 -14.89 -9.47
CA LEU A 300 12.39 -15.85 -9.58
C LEU A 300 12.24 -16.40 -11.00
N LYS A 301 12.35 -15.53 -12.02
CA LYS A 301 12.35 -15.89 -13.44
C LYS A 301 13.57 -16.72 -13.83
N GLY A 302 14.69 -16.47 -13.17
CA GLY A 302 15.97 -17.15 -13.42
C GLY A 302 16.83 -16.39 -14.43
N ASP A 303 16.96 -15.08 -14.27
CA ASP A 303 17.89 -14.24 -15.02
C ASP A 303 19.35 -14.38 -14.51
N GLU A 304 20.31 -14.12 -15.41
CA GLU A 304 21.75 -14.14 -15.10
C GLU A 304 22.20 -13.00 -14.20
N GLY A 305 23.26 -13.26 -13.42
CA GLY A 305 23.93 -12.26 -12.60
C GLY A 305 23.17 -11.78 -11.36
N MET A 306 22.15 -12.51 -10.91
CA MET A 306 21.26 -12.02 -9.83
C MET A 306 21.76 -12.25 -8.40
N ILE A 307 22.79 -13.07 -8.18
CA ILE A 307 23.15 -13.55 -6.84
C ILE A 307 23.55 -12.40 -5.89
N GLU A 308 24.36 -11.46 -6.35
CA GLU A 308 24.81 -10.33 -5.52
C GLU A 308 23.65 -9.41 -5.12
N ASP A 309 22.79 -9.05 -6.08
CA ASP A 309 21.60 -8.23 -5.84
C ASP A 309 20.63 -8.91 -4.87
N VAL A 310 20.44 -10.23 -5.00
CA VAL A 310 19.57 -11.01 -4.10
C VAL A 310 20.16 -11.09 -2.70
N ILE A 311 21.48 -11.27 -2.57
CA ILE A 311 22.17 -11.24 -1.28
C ILE A 311 21.94 -9.89 -0.58
N TRP A 312 22.07 -8.78 -1.32
CA TRP A 312 21.80 -7.45 -0.78
C TRP A 312 20.33 -7.31 -0.37
N ALA A 313 19.40 -7.69 -1.24
CA ALA A 313 17.97 -7.58 -1.00
C ALA A 313 17.48 -8.42 0.20
N LEU A 314 18.02 -9.63 0.39
CA LEU A 314 17.61 -10.52 1.48
C LEU A 314 18.05 -10.03 2.87
N ARG A 315 19.14 -9.27 2.96
CA ARG A 315 19.70 -8.77 4.24
C ARG A 315 19.31 -7.32 4.56
N HIS A 316 18.82 -6.58 3.57
CA HIS A 316 18.57 -5.15 3.69
C HIS A 316 17.34 -4.84 4.55
N ASN A 317 17.45 -3.83 5.41
CA ASN A 317 16.38 -3.42 6.31
C ASN A 317 15.70 -2.15 5.79
N THR A 318 14.44 -2.27 5.36
CA THR A 318 13.72 -1.20 4.66
C THR A 318 13.22 -0.07 5.56
N LYS A 319 13.37 -0.18 6.88
CA LYS A 319 12.97 0.88 7.83
C LYS A 319 13.70 2.19 7.56
N GLU A 320 15.00 2.13 7.27
CA GLU A 320 15.84 3.32 7.07
C GLU A 320 15.52 4.02 5.75
N ASP A 321 15.09 3.27 4.74
CA ASP A 321 14.67 3.80 3.44
C ASP A 321 13.27 4.40 3.46
N GLY A 322 12.47 4.07 4.48
CA GLY A 322 11.04 4.34 4.49
C GLY A 322 10.32 3.59 3.36
N CYS A 323 10.57 2.30 3.18
CA CYS A 323 9.90 1.52 2.13
C CYS A 323 9.43 0.15 2.63
N CYS A 324 8.62 -0.52 1.80
CA CYS A 324 8.24 -1.91 2.00
C CYS A 324 8.75 -2.75 0.83
N ASN A 325 9.14 -3.99 1.12
CA ASN A 325 9.43 -4.98 0.10
C ASN A 325 8.11 -5.48 -0.49
N TYR A 326 8.00 -5.52 -1.81
CA TYR A 326 6.87 -6.13 -2.51
C TYR A 326 7.35 -6.79 -3.80
N ILE A 327 6.68 -7.87 -4.19
CA ILE A 327 6.87 -8.48 -5.52
C ILE A 327 5.85 -7.95 -6.51
N THR A 328 4.71 -7.45 -6.03
CA THR A 328 3.58 -6.99 -6.83
C THR A 328 2.99 -5.75 -6.17
N ALA A 329 2.50 -4.83 -6.98
CA ALA A 329 1.89 -3.57 -6.57
C ALA A 329 0.71 -3.25 -7.50
N HIS A 330 0.01 -2.15 -7.23
CA HIS A 330 -1.09 -1.70 -8.08
C HIS A 330 -0.64 -1.42 -9.53
N THR A 331 0.61 -0.97 -9.71
CA THR A 331 1.26 -0.82 -11.02
C THR A 331 2.02 -2.11 -11.37
N GLY A 332 1.85 -2.58 -12.59
CA GLY A 332 2.42 -3.85 -13.06
C GLY A 332 1.45 -5.03 -12.90
N PHE A 333 1.96 -6.25 -13.04
CA PHE A 333 1.16 -7.46 -12.90
C PHE A 333 0.79 -7.80 -11.45
N THR A 334 -0.38 -8.41 -11.29
CA THR A 334 -0.74 -9.24 -10.12
C THR A 334 0.18 -10.45 -10.01
N LEU A 335 0.18 -11.16 -8.88
CA LEU A 335 1.07 -12.33 -8.69
C LEU A 335 0.72 -13.47 -9.66
N TYR A 336 -0.57 -13.69 -9.93
CA TYR A 336 -0.99 -14.70 -10.88
C TYR A 336 -0.60 -14.32 -12.31
N ASP A 337 -0.73 -13.04 -12.67
CA ASP A 337 -0.41 -12.57 -14.02
C ASP A 337 1.11 -12.54 -14.26
N LEU A 338 1.91 -12.25 -13.22
CA LEU A 338 3.37 -12.30 -13.25
C LEU A 338 3.92 -13.66 -13.72
N VAL A 339 3.21 -14.74 -13.41
CA VAL A 339 3.57 -16.11 -13.82
C VAL A 339 2.74 -16.62 -15.01
N SER A 340 1.88 -15.78 -15.58
CA SER A 340 0.95 -16.17 -16.65
C SER A 340 1.12 -15.39 -17.95
N TYR A 341 1.85 -14.27 -17.96
CA TYR A 341 2.00 -13.40 -19.11
C TYR A 341 3.45 -12.94 -19.30
N ASP A 342 3.94 -12.98 -20.53
CA ASP A 342 5.23 -12.38 -20.93
C ASP A 342 5.03 -10.93 -21.41
N GLU A 343 3.86 -10.61 -21.97
CA GLU A 343 3.53 -9.30 -22.50
C GLU A 343 2.34 -8.67 -21.78
N LYS A 344 2.27 -7.33 -21.78
CA LYS A 344 1.11 -6.60 -21.26
C LYS A 344 -0.04 -6.59 -22.28
N HIS A 345 -1.26 -6.68 -21.76
CA HIS A 345 -2.54 -6.72 -22.48
C HIS A 345 -3.45 -5.60 -21.97
N ASN A 346 -3.06 -4.35 -22.22
CA ASN A 346 -3.73 -3.13 -21.75
C ASN A 346 -4.71 -2.57 -22.78
N GLN A 347 -5.16 -3.36 -23.76
CA GLN A 347 -6.03 -2.87 -24.84
C GLN A 347 -7.33 -2.26 -24.32
N ASP A 348 -7.86 -2.79 -23.22
CA ASP A 348 -9.06 -2.28 -22.55
C ASP A 348 -8.91 -0.84 -22.02
N ASN A 349 -7.67 -0.36 -21.84
CA ASN A 349 -7.41 1.03 -21.43
C ASN A 349 -7.59 2.01 -22.60
N GLY A 350 -7.62 1.53 -23.85
CA GLY A 350 -7.82 2.37 -25.04
C GLY A 350 -6.60 3.22 -25.42
N GLU A 351 -5.39 2.84 -25.00
CA GLU A 351 -4.11 3.51 -25.29
C GLU A 351 -3.25 2.75 -26.29
N ASN A 352 -3.86 1.89 -27.10
CA ASN A 352 -3.15 1.04 -28.07
C ASN A 352 -2.00 0.25 -27.41
N ASN A 353 -2.20 -0.19 -26.15
CA ASN A 353 -1.21 -0.91 -25.35
C ASN A 353 0.09 -0.12 -25.06
N GLN A 354 0.10 1.21 -25.21
CA GLN A 354 1.28 2.05 -24.99
C GLN A 354 1.50 2.39 -23.51
N ASP A 355 0.46 2.31 -22.69
CA ASP A 355 0.45 2.64 -21.27
C ASP A 355 0.97 1.49 -20.40
N GLY A 356 1.42 1.78 -19.18
CA GLY A 356 1.92 0.79 -18.23
C GLY A 356 3.38 0.33 -18.46
N PRO A 357 4.02 -0.27 -17.45
CA PRO A 357 5.41 -0.70 -17.53
C PRO A 357 5.68 -1.65 -18.70
N VAL A 358 6.76 -1.40 -19.44
CA VAL A 358 7.17 -2.27 -20.56
C VAL A 358 7.84 -3.55 -20.03
N TYR A 359 8.76 -3.40 -19.08
CA TYR A 359 9.49 -4.52 -18.49
C TYR A 359 8.84 -4.95 -17.18
N ASN A 360 8.23 -6.13 -17.18
CA ASN A 360 7.56 -6.69 -16.00
C ASN A 360 8.39 -7.73 -15.24
N TYR A 361 9.49 -8.19 -15.85
CA TYR A 361 10.31 -9.32 -15.38
C TYR A 361 9.47 -10.57 -15.08
N SER A 362 8.44 -10.80 -15.89
CA SER A 362 7.47 -11.89 -15.78
C SER A 362 7.90 -13.12 -16.59
N TRP A 363 7.21 -14.24 -16.35
CA TRP A 363 7.35 -15.44 -17.16
C TRP A 363 6.05 -16.23 -17.19
N ASN A 364 5.47 -16.42 -18.38
CA ASN A 364 4.18 -17.11 -18.55
C ASN A 364 4.17 -18.63 -18.25
N CYS A 365 5.33 -19.19 -17.87
CA CYS A 365 5.54 -20.60 -17.53
C CYS A 365 5.22 -21.58 -18.68
N GLY A 366 5.28 -21.12 -19.93
CA GLY A 366 5.14 -21.93 -21.15
C GLY A 366 3.80 -21.83 -21.88
N ALA A 367 2.91 -20.92 -21.47
CA ALA A 367 1.71 -20.56 -22.22
C ALA A 367 1.27 -19.15 -21.85
N GLU A 368 0.94 -18.30 -22.82
CA GLU A 368 0.42 -16.95 -22.54
C GLU A 368 -1.03 -17.01 -22.05
N GLY A 369 -1.32 -16.38 -20.91
CA GLY A 369 -2.65 -16.29 -20.32
C GLY A 369 -3.21 -17.60 -19.76
N PRO A 370 -4.55 -17.79 -19.73
CA PRO A 370 -5.19 -18.97 -19.16
C PRO A 370 -4.75 -20.28 -19.84
N SER A 371 -4.42 -21.31 -19.05
CA SER A 371 -3.97 -22.61 -19.54
C SER A 371 -4.70 -23.77 -18.87
N ARG A 372 -4.93 -24.85 -19.63
CA ARG A 372 -5.42 -26.15 -19.13
C ARG A 372 -4.31 -27.19 -19.02
N LYS A 373 -3.08 -26.87 -19.43
CA LYS A 373 -1.93 -27.79 -19.36
C LYS A 373 -1.52 -27.94 -17.90
N ARG A 374 -1.63 -29.17 -17.37
CA ARG A 374 -1.35 -29.47 -15.96
C ARG A 374 0.06 -29.05 -15.54
N SER A 375 1.07 -29.35 -16.37
CA SER A 375 2.47 -28.98 -16.10
C SER A 375 2.67 -27.47 -15.97
N VAL A 376 2.02 -26.66 -16.82
CA VAL A 376 2.07 -25.19 -16.73
C VAL A 376 1.41 -24.71 -15.45
N MET A 377 0.22 -25.24 -15.11
CA MET A 377 -0.50 -24.82 -13.91
C MET A 377 0.22 -25.22 -12.61
N GLU A 378 0.87 -26.39 -12.57
CA GLU A 378 1.69 -26.82 -11.43
C GLU A 378 2.93 -25.91 -11.28
N LEU A 379 3.60 -25.59 -12.38
CA LEU A 379 4.74 -24.66 -12.38
C LEU A 379 4.34 -23.25 -11.91
N ARG A 380 3.21 -22.71 -12.40
CA ARG A 380 2.69 -21.41 -11.96
C ARG A 380 2.39 -21.37 -10.47
N LYS A 381 1.69 -22.39 -9.96
CA LYS A 381 1.42 -22.52 -8.52
C LYS A 381 2.69 -22.51 -7.70
N ASN A 382 3.70 -23.24 -8.16
CA ASN A 382 4.99 -23.30 -7.48
C ASN A 382 5.76 -21.98 -7.57
N GLN A 383 5.74 -21.28 -8.71
CA GLN A 383 6.36 -19.96 -8.86
C GLN A 383 5.66 -18.88 -8.00
N MET A 384 4.33 -18.89 -7.87
CA MET A 384 3.63 -18.00 -6.95
C MET A 384 4.05 -18.25 -5.49
N ARG A 385 4.15 -19.53 -5.09
CA ARG A 385 4.64 -19.88 -3.76
C ARG A 385 6.10 -19.49 -3.55
N ASN A 386 6.96 -19.63 -4.56
CA ASN A 386 8.36 -19.19 -4.52
C ASN A 386 8.46 -17.67 -4.31
N ALA A 387 7.66 -16.90 -5.06
CA ALA A 387 7.59 -15.45 -4.91
C ALA A 387 7.20 -15.06 -3.48
N LEU A 388 6.10 -15.61 -2.97
CA LEU A 388 5.65 -15.34 -1.60
C LEU A 388 6.70 -15.74 -0.56
N PHE A 389 7.43 -16.85 -0.79
CA PHE A 389 8.53 -17.28 0.08
C PHE A 389 9.65 -16.25 0.09
N LEU A 390 10.15 -15.82 -1.08
CA LEU A 390 11.19 -14.80 -1.22
C LEU A 390 10.81 -13.50 -0.49
N LEU A 391 9.56 -13.07 -0.62
CA LEU A 391 9.05 -11.89 0.07
C LEU A 391 9.05 -12.05 1.60
N MET A 392 8.58 -13.21 2.09
CA MET A 392 8.38 -13.45 3.52
C MET A 392 9.66 -13.87 4.26
N THR A 393 10.75 -14.20 3.55
CA THR A 393 12.04 -14.57 4.15
C THR A 393 13.13 -13.51 3.98
N ALA A 394 12.87 -12.44 3.24
CA ALA A 394 13.74 -11.27 3.21
C ALA A 394 13.62 -10.45 4.52
N GLN A 395 14.71 -9.79 4.93
CA GLN A 395 14.65 -8.75 5.96
C GLN A 395 13.78 -7.56 5.51
N GLY A 396 13.41 -6.69 6.45
CA GLY A 396 12.54 -5.52 6.18
C GLY A 396 11.04 -5.83 6.27
N THR A 397 10.21 -4.90 5.79
CA THR A 397 8.74 -4.97 5.91
C THR A 397 8.11 -5.49 4.62
N PRO A 398 7.53 -6.71 4.59
CA PRO A 398 6.82 -7.21 3.40
C PRO A 398 5.46 -6.53 3.22
N CYS A 399 5.09 -6.27 1.96
CA CYS A 399 3.79 -5.75 1.55
C CYS A 399 3.19 -6.65 0.45
N LEU A 400 1.98 -7.14 0.70
CA LEU A 400 1.20 -7.94 -0.26
C LEU A 400 0.23 -7.06 -1.04
N LEU A 401 0.08 -7.31 -2.34
CA LEU A 401 -0.99 -6.72 -3.14
C LEU A 401 -2.29 -7.49 -2.89
N ALA A 402 -3.39 -6.76 -2.73
CA ALA A 402 -4.66 -7.36 -2.40
C ALA A 402 -5.14 -8.40 -3.44
N GLY A 403 -5.44 -9.60 -2.93
CA GLY A 403 -5.99 -10.72 -3.68
C GLY A 403 -4.95 -11.67 -4.29
N ASP A 404 -3.65 -11.35 -4.22
CA ASP A 404 -2.60 -12.27 -4.65
C ASP A 404 -2.63 -13.60 -3.89
N GLU A 405 -3.06 -13.58 -2.62
CA GLU A 405 -3.24 -14.75 -1.76
C GLU A 405 -4.36 -15.70 -2.23
N PHE A 406 -5.18 -15.31 -3.19
CA PHE A 406 -6.19 -16.15 -3.84
C PHE A 406 -6.19 -16.03 -5.36
N GLU A 407 -5.00 -15.79 -5.95
CA GLU A 407 -4.77 -15.79 -7.39
C GLU A 407 -5.55 -14.67 -8.12
N ASN A 408 -5.58 -13.44 -7.58
CA ASN A 408 -6.13 -12.28 -8.29
C ASN A 408 -5.51 -12.13 -9.70
N THR A 409 -6.32 -11.72 -10.68
CA THR A 409 -5.88 -11.55 -12.07
C THR A 409 -6.57 -10.36 -12.68
N GLN A 410 -5.79 -9.57 -13.42
CA GLN A 410 -6.21 -8.49 -14.29
C GLN A 410 -6.07 -8.91 -15.76
N LYS A 411 -6.06 -10.23 -16.03
CA LYS A 411 -5.99 -10.84 -17.36
C LYS A 411 -4.82 -10.36 -18.22
N GLY A 412 -3.69 -10.03 -17.59
CA GLY A 412 -2.52 -9.51 -18.28
C GLY A 412 -2.58 -8.00 -18.54
N ASN A 413 -3.60 -7.28 -18.09
CA ASN A 413 -3.52 -5.83 -18.00
C ASN A 413 -2.63 -5.47 -16.80
N ASN A 414 -1.53 -4.75 -17.03
CA ASN A 414 -0.57 -4.39 -15.99
C ASN A 414 -0.72 -2.94 -15.51
N ASN A 415 -1.81 -2.28 -15.91
CA ASN A 415 -2.05 -0.87 -15.66
C ASN A 415 -3.56 -0.56 -15.64
N VAL A 416 -4.33 -1.22 -14.78
CA VAL A 416 -5.81 -1.08 -14.70
C VAL A 416 -6.29 0.27 -14.11
N TYR A 417 -5.54 1.35 -14.31
CA TYR A 417 -5.77 2.66 -13.68
C TYR A 417 -7.12 3.30 -14.02
N CYS A 418 -7.72 2.90 -15.14
CA CYS A 418 -8.98 3.43 -15.65
C CYS A 418 -10.12 2.42 -15.71
N GLN A 419 -9.95 1.27 -15.06
CA GLN A 419 -10.87 0.13 -15.16
C GLN A 419 -11.70 -0.01 -13.88
N ASP A 420 -12.82 0.70 -13.74
CA ASP A 420 -13.80 0.42 -12.66
C ASP A 420 -14.76 -0.71 -13.05
N ASN A 421 -14.24 -1.94 -13.16
CA ASN A 421 -15.01 -3.11 -13.56
C ASN A 421 -14.37 -4.42 -13.05
N GLU A 422 -14.92 -5.56 -13.48
CA GLU A 422 -14.45 -6.90 -13.05
C GLU A 422 -12.97 -7.18 -13.35
N LEU A 423 -12.31 -6.40 -14.22
CA LEU A 423 -10.88 -6.52 -14.45
C LEU A 423 -10.05 -6.08 -13.22
N SER A 424 -10.50 -5.07 -12.49
CA SER A 424 -9.79 -4.53 -11.32
C SER A 424 -10.41 -4.93 -9.98
N TRP A 425 -11.69 -5.34 -9.96
CA TRP A 425 -12.38 -5.73 -8.74
C TRP A 425 -11.99 -7.14 -8.29
N LEU A 426 -11.78 -7.33 -6.98
CA LEU A 426 -11.38 -8.63 -6.44
C LEU A 426 -12.52 -9.65 -6.48
N ASN A 427 -12.30 -10.75 -7.21
CA ASN A 427 -13.26 -11.84 -7.26
C ASN A 427 -13.03 -12.86 -6.12
N TRP A 428 -13.67 -12.61 -4.98
CA TRP A 428 -13.68 -13.47 -3.79
C TRP A 428 -14.20 -14.91 -3.99
N ASN A 429 -14.84 -15.22 -5.13
CA ASN A 429 -15.19 -16.62 -5.43
C ASN A 429 -13.94 -17.48 -5.63
N LYS A 430 -12.80 -16.89 -6.04
CA LYS A 430 -11.53 -17.62 -6.18
C LYS A 430 -11.11 -18.24 -4.86
N LEU A 431 -11.12 -17.44 -3.79
CA LEU A 431 -10.85 -17.91 -2.43
C LEU A 431 -11.83 -19.00 -1.99
N LYS A 432 -13.13 -18.82 -2.25
CA LYS A 432 -14.16 -19.83 -1.89
C LYS A 432 -13.96 -21.17 -2.60
N ASN A 433 -13.54 -21.13 -3.87
CA ASN A 433 -13.36 -22.33 -4.69
C ASN A 433 -12.08 -23.07 -4.33
N ASN A 434 -11.02 -22.35 -3.96
CA ASN A 434 -9.74 -22.92 -3.57
C ASN A 434 -8.98 -21.96 -2.65
N ASP A 435 -8.85 -22.34 -1.38
CA ASP A 435 -8.14 -21.57 -0.36
C ASP A 435 -6.72 -22.11 -0.09
N SER A 436 -6.18 -23.00 -0.93
CA SER A 436 -4.85 -23.57 -0.70
C SER A 436 -3.73 -22.52 -0.68
N LEU A 437 -3.77 -21.53 -1.58
CA LEU A 437 -2.78 -20.45 -1.59
C LEU A 437 -2.96 -19.53 -0.38
N PHE A 438 -4.19 -19.23 -0.01
CA PHE A 438 -4.52 -18.43 1.18
C PHE A 438 -3.97 -19.09 2.46
N ARG A 439 -4.23 -20.39 2.64
CA ARG A 439 -3.66 -21.17 3.77
C ARG A 439 -2.14 -21.16 3.75
N TYR A 440 -1.52 -21.30 2.57
CA TYR A 440 -0.08 -21.24 2.42
C TYR A 440 0.48 -19.87 2.86
N VAL A 441 -0.11 -18.75 2.39
CA VAL A 441 0.31 -17.40 2.78
C VAL A 441 0.15 -17.20 4.29
N LYS A 442 -0.98 -17.61 4.86
CA LYS A 442 -1.22 -17.56 6.31
C LYS A 442 -0.16 -18.33 7.10
N MET A 443 0.17 -19.55 6.68
CA MET A 443 1.22 -20.35 7.31
C MET A 443 2.61 -19.75 7.14
N LEU A 444 2.88 -19.09 6.01
CA LEU A 444 4.16 -18.43 5.75
C LEU A 444 4.33 -17.15 6.57
N ILE A 445 3.26 -16.36 6.75
CA ILE A 445 3.26 -15.22 7.68
C ILE A 445 3.48 -15.70 9.11
N LYS A 446 2.82 -16.79 9.50
CA LYS A 446 3.04 -17.43 10.81
C LYS A 446 4.50 -17.89 10.96
N LEU A 447 5.05 -18.55 9.95
CA LEU A 447 6.45 -18.99 9.93
C LEU A 447 7.40 -17.81 10.14
N ARG A 448 7.19 -16.71 9.40
CA ARG A 448 8.01 -15.48 9.58
C ARG A 448 7.98 -15.01 11.03
N ARG A 449 6.81 -14.91 11.64
CA ARG A 449 6.64 -14.46 13.04
C ARG A 449 7.26 -15.38 14.07
N GLU A 450 7.28 -16.68 13.80
CA GLU A 450 7.89 -17.68 14.69
C GLU A 450 9.42 -17.69 14.62
N HIS A 451 10.00 -17.01 13.61
CA HIS A 451 11.45 -16.96 13.37
C HIS A 451 11.98 -15.51 13.33
N PRO A 452 12.23 -14.88 14.49
CA PRO A 452 12.77 -13.51 14.59
C PRO A 452 14.04 -13.24 13.79
N VAL A 453 14.85 -14.27 13.48
CA VAL A 453 16.05 -14.09 12.64
C VAL A 453 15.74 -13.57 11.24
N LEU A 454 14.51 -13.74 10.74
CA LEU A 454 14.05 -13.29 9.42
C LEU A 454 13.57 -11.83 9.39
N HIS A 455 13.40 -11.21 10.56
CA HIS A 455 12.81 -9.88 10.68
C HIS A 455 13.42 -9.12 11.86
N ARG A 456 14.75 -8.98 11.86
CA ARG A 456 15.44 -8.28 12.93
C ARG A 456 15.18 -6.77 12.88
N PRO A 457 15.15 -6.09 14.04
CA PRO A 457 15.06 -4.63 14.08
C PRO A 457 16.28 -3.95 13.44
N ASP A 458 17.45 -4.58 13.54
CA ASP A 458 18.73 -4.09 13.04
C ASP A 458 19.15 -4.80 11.75
N ALA A 459 19.96 -4.13 10.93
CA ALA A 459 20.50 -4.70 9.70
C ALA A 459 21.48 -5.86 9.99
N LEU A 460 21.43 -6.89 9.16
CA LEU A 460 22.40 -7.99 9.20
C LEU A 460 23.73 -7.53 8.59
N LEU A 461 24.85 -7.72 9.29
CA LEU A 461 26.17 -7.22 8.89
C LEU A 461 27.05 -8.26 8.17
N GLY A 462 26.71 -9.54 8.25
CA GLY A 462 27.58 -10.63 7.77
C GLY A 462 28.81 -10.80 8.66
N LEU A 463 28.69 -10.46 9.94
CA LEU A 463 29.80 -10.44 10.91
C LEU A 463 29.41 -11.20 12.17
N ASP A 464 30.40 -11.80 12.84
CA ASP A 464 30.22 -12.40 14.16
C ASP A 464 30.36 -11.32 15.25
N GLN A 465 29.24 -10.67 15.56
CA GLN A 465 29.22 -9.55 16.52
C GLN A 465 29.37 -9.98 17.98
N ILE A 466 29.11 -11.26 18.29
CA ILE A 466 29.06 -11.77 19.66
C ILE A 466 30.13 -12.83 19.95
N SER A 467 31.09 -13.01 19.04
CA SER A 467 32.20 -13.95 19.16
C SER A 467 31.74 -15.41 19.36
N CYS A 468 30.66 -15.80 18.67
CA CYS A 468 30.09 -17.15 18.71
C CYS A 468 30.69 -18.10 17.66
N GLY A 469 31.54 -17.60 16.78
CA GLY A 469 32.20 -18.33 15.70
C GLY A 469 31.38 -18.42 14.41
N THR A 470 30.26 -17.68 14.29
CA THR A 470 29.38 -17.70 13.10
C THR A 470 28.82 -16.29 12.87
N PRO A 471 28.89 -15.74 11.65
CA PRO A 471 28.29 -14.44 11.35
C PRO A 471 26.77 -14.49 11.46
N ASP A 472 26.15 -13.34 11.71
CA ASP A 472 24.69 -13.20 11.77
C ASP A 472 23.97 -13.65 10.49
N VAL A 473 24.62 -13.53 9.33
CA VAL A 473 24.21 -14.13 8.07
C VAL A 473 25.41 -14.65 7.26
N SER A 474 25.25 -15.78 6.58
CA SER A 474 26.25 -16.31 5.63
C SER A 474 25.61 -16.97 4.42
N TYR A 475 26.39 -17.10 3.35
CA TYR A 475 25.92 -17.51 2.03
C TYR A 475 26.65 -18.76 1.54
N HIS A 476 25.92 -19.63 0.86
CA HIS A 476 26.31 -21.01 0.57
C HIS A 476 25.83 -21.42 -0.83
N GLY A 477 26.43 -22.46 -1.38
CA GLY A 477 26.03 -23.05 -2.66
C GLY A 477 26.27 -24.55 -2.64
N GLU A 478 26.88 -25.06 -3.71
CA GLU A 478 27.33 -26.46 -3.77
C GLU A 478 28.41 -26.77 -2.72
N ASN A 479 29.17 -25.73 -2.32
CA ASN A 479 30.10 -25.75 -1.21
C ASN A 479 29.60 -24.82 -0.09
N ALA A 480 29.82 -25.22 1.16
CA ALA A 480 29.46 -24.43 2.32
C ALA A 480 30.42 -23.24 2.44
N TRP A 481 29.92 -22.10 2.92
CA TRP A 481 30.68 -20.85 3.06
C TRP A 481 31.20 -20.25 1.75
N GLN A 482 30.62 -20.65 0.62
CA GLN A 482 30.97 -20.14 -0.69
C GLN A 482 29.73 -19.60 -1.39
N VAL A 483 29.79 -18.31 -1.76
CA VAL A 483 28.79 -17.70 -2.64
C VAL A 483 28.95 -18.29 -4.05
N PRO A 484 27.85 -18.72 -4.70
CA PRO A 484 27.87 -19.08 -6.12
C PRO A 484 28.29 -17.87 -6.97
N ALA A 485 29.52 -17.90 -7.48
CA ALA A 485 30.15 -16.76 -8.15
C ALA A 485 29.97 -16.75 -9.67
N ASP A 486 29.43 -17.82 -10.26
CA ASP A 486 29.21 -17.89 -11.71
C ASP A 486 27.98 -17.03 -12.09
N VAL A 487 28.09 -16.25 -13.17
CA VAL A 487 27.00 -15.42 -13.72
C VAL A 487 25.76 -16.26 -14.08
N SER A 488 25.95 -17.53 -14.43
CA SER A 488 24.90 -18.51 -14.70
C SER A 488 24.25 -19.10 -13.43
N SER A 489 24.72 -18.75 -12.24
CA SER A 489 24.14 -19.24 -10.98
C SER A 489 22.70 -18.74 -10.80
N ARG A 490 21.82 -19.64 -10.34
CA ARG A 490 20.40 -19.40 -10.01
C ARG A 490 20.02 -19.97 -8.64
N GLN A 491 21.03 -20.34 -7.88
CA GLN A 491 20.89 -21.02 -6.62
C GLN A 491 21.63 -20.23 -5.53
N LEU A 492 21.07 -20.19 -4.33
CA LEU A 492 21.67 -19.51 -3.19
C LEU A 492 21.22 -20.21 -1.90
N GLY A 493 22.15 -20.59 -1.05
CA GLY A 493 21.90 -20.99 0.32
C GLY A 493 22.19 -19.83 1.26
N VAL A 494 21.33 -19.60 2.25
CA VAL A 494 21.48 -18.53 3.23
C VAL A 494 21.30 -19.11 4.62
N LEU A 495 22.29 -18.93 5.48
CA LEU A 495 22.21 -19.26 6.90
C LEU A 495 22.01 -17.97 7.69
N TYR A 496 20.91 -17.89 8.44
CA TYR A 496 20.68 -16.89 9.47
C TYR A 496 21.03 -17.50 10.83
N CYS A 497 22.02 -16.91 11.51
CA CYS A 497 22.47 -17.37 12.82
C CYS A 497 21.51 -16.86 13.91
N ALA A 498 21.07 -17.76 14.78
CA ALA A 498 20.19 -17.42 15.89
C ALA A 498 20.96 -17.13 17.19
N SER A 499 22.30 -17.13 17.17
CA SER A 499 23.07 -16.85 18.38
C SER A 499 22.76 -15.45 18.91
N GLY A 500 22.36 -15.36 20.18
CA GLY A 500 21.89 -14.11 20.79
C GLY A 500 20.43 -13.76 20.47
N GLN A 501 19.70 -14.61 19.74
CA GLN A 501 18.28 -14.50 19.46
C GLN A 501 17.52 -15.65 20.12
N ASN A 502 16.23 -15.47 20.41
CA ASN A 502 15.36 -16.54 20.90
C ASN A 502 14.79 -17.36 19.73
N ASP A 503 15.65 -18.02 18.96
CA ASP A 503 15.31 -18.73 17.73
C ASP A 503 16.28 -19.92 17.45
N ASN A 504 16.04 -20.67 16.38
CA ASN A 504 16.94 -21.68 15.84
C ASN A 504 17.74 -21.13 14.65
N ASP A 505 18.91 -21.69 14.40
CA ASP A 505 19.68 -21.36 13.19
C ASP A 505 18.85 -21.76 11.97
N CYS A 506 18.62 -20.82 11.06
CA CYS A 506 17.73 -21.02 9.91
C CYS A 506 18.55 -21.08 8.62
N PHE A 507 18.45 -22.17 7.87
CA PHE A 507 19.07 -22.30 6.56
C PHE A 507 18.01 -22.37 5.47
N ILE A 508 18.06 -21.43 4.53
CA ILE A 508 17.14 -21.37 3.40
C ILE A 508 17.92 -21.57 2.11
N ALA A 509 17.56 -22.60 1.35
CA ALA A 509 18.12 -22.82 0.02
C ALA A 509 17.09 -22.47 -1.04
N TYR A 510 17.49 -21.56 -1.93
CA TYR A 510 16.73 -21.10 -3.09
C TYR A 510 17.33 -21.75 -4.34
N ASN A 511 16.53 -22.49 -5.12
CA ASN A 511 16.92 -22.96 -6.44
C ASN A 511 15.95 -22.42 -7.50
N MET A 512 16.33 -21.32 -8.15
CA MET A 512 15.60 -20.76 -9.29
C MET A 512 16.11 -21.29 -10.63
N HIS A 513 16.95 -22.32 -10.63
CA HIS A 513 17.36 -22.99 -11.86
C HIS A 513 16.27 -23.94 -12.36
N TRP A 514 16.27 -24.25 -13.66
CA TRP A 514 15.50 -25.35 -14.26
C TRP A 514 16.14 -26.73 -14.09
N VAL A 515 17.22 -26.85 -13.30
CA VAL A 515 17.85 -28.13 -12.94
C VAL A 515 17.94 -28.25 -11.42
N ARG A 516 18.13 -29.48 -10.93
CA ARG A 516 18.39 -29.74 -9.51
C ARG A 516 19.82 -29.35 -9.15
N HIS A 517 20.02 -28.85 -7.93
CA HIS A 517 21.35 -28.56 -7.37
C HIS A 517 21.55 -29.25 -6.03
N SER A 518 22.80 -29.58 -5.73
CA SER A 518 23.22 -30.00 -4.39
C SER A 518 23.63 -28.77 -3.60
N PHE A 519 23.22 -28.70 -2.34
CA PHE A 519 23.66 -27.68 -1.40
C PHE A 519 24.46 -28.33 -0.29
N ALA A 520 25.63 -27.76 0.01
CA ALA A 520 26.36 -28.11 1.21
C ALA A 520 25.75 -27.35 2.41
N LEU A 521 25.42 -28.10 3.46
CA LEU A 521 24.86 -27.57 4.68
C LEU A 521 26.00 -27.19 5.63
N PRO A 522 26.02 -25.95 6.16
CA PRO A 522 27.01 -25.57 7.15
C PRO A 522 26.88 -26.43 8.41
N ALA A 523 28.03 -26.71 9.03
CA ALA A 523 28.07 -27.50 10.25
C ALA A 523 27.43 -26.73 11.41
N LEU A 524 26.44 -27.35 12.06
CA LEU A 524 25.84 -26.81 13.27
C LEU A 524 26.72 -27.06 14.51
N ALA A 525 26.48 -26.27 15.56
CA ALA A 525 27.09 -26.49 16.87
C ALA A 525 26.80 -27.91 17.42
N LYS A 526 27.70 -28.41 18.29
CA LYS A 526 27.66 -29.79 18.81
C LYS A 526 26.26 -30.14 19.37
N LYS A 527 25.68 -31.23 18.85
CA LYS A 527 24.36 -31.85 19.17
C LYS A 527 23.14 -31.38 18.38
N LYS A 528 23.21 -30.27 17.62
CA LYS A 528 22.10 -29.85 16.76
C LYS A 528 22.05 -30.65 15.46
N LYS A 529 20.86 -30.75 14.85
CA LYS A 529 20.63 -31.34 13.53
C LYS A 529 19.72 -30.46 12.68
N TRP A 530 19.87 -30.55 11.37
CA TRP A 530 19.02 -29.93 10.37
C TRP A 530 17.70 -30.68 10.25
N TYR A 531 16.60 -29.94 10.41
CA TYR A 531 15.25 -30.38 10.15
C TYR A 531 14.61 -29.51 9.07
N ARG A 532 13.98 -30.13 8.07
CA ARG A 532 13.13 -29.43 7.10
C ARG A 532 11.83 -29.04 7.77
N ILE A 533 11.42 -27.78 7.58
CA ILE A 533 10.14 -27.26 8.11
C ILE A 533 9.25 -26.63 7.05
N ALA A 534 9.81 -26.24 5.90
CA ALA A 534 9.02 -25.81 4.75
C ALA A 534 9.73 -26.15 3.45
N GLU A 535 8.95 -26.42 2.42
CA GLU A 535 9.41 -26.54 1.03
C GLU A 535 8.31 -26.03 0.10
N THR A 536 8.61 -25.22 -0.90
CA THR A 536 7.58 -24.62 -1.79
C THR A 536 6.62 -25.68 -2.37
N SER A 537 7.17 -26.83 -2.77
CA SER A 537 6.39 -27.93 -3.35
C SER A 537 5.46 -28.61 -2.33
N ALA A 538 5.88 -28.73 -1.07
CA ALA A 538 5.18 -29.43 0.01
C ALA A 538 4.38 -28.52 0.96
N GLY A 539 4.63 -27.21 0.92
CA GLY A 539 4.10 -26.24 1.86
C GLY A 539 4.93 -26.15 3.16
N ILE A 540 4.30 -25.59 4.19
CA ILE A 540 4.88 -25.49 5.54
C ILE A 540 4.46 -26.75 6.28
N LEU A 541 5.42 -27.47 6.87
CA LEU A 541 5.19 -28.78 7.48
C LEU A 541 4.63 -28.63 8.89
N GLU A 542 3.68 -29.50 9.25
CA GLU A 542 3.12 -29.53 10.61
C GLU A 542 4.15 -29.95 11.67
N LYS A 543 5.12 -30.78 11.27
CA LYS A 543 6.20 -31.26 12.13
C LYS A 543 7.53 -31.15 11.38
N PRO A 544 8.60 -30.68 12.05
CA PRO A 544 9.94 -30.69 11.47
C PRO A 544 10.38 -32.10 11.11
N GLU A 545 10.92 -32.29 9.90
CA GLU A 545 11.40 -33.56 9.39
C GLU A 545 12.93 -33.61 9.43
N LEU A 546 13.50 -34.59 10.12
CA LEU A 546 14.96 -34.75 10.21
C LEU A 546 15.53 -35.07 8.83
N LEU A 547 16.53 -34.31 8.37
CA LEU A 547 17.24 -34.66 7.14
C LEU A 547 18.10 -35.91 7.34
N GLU A 548 18.01 -36.87 6.43
CA GLU A 548 18.84 -38.08 6.47
C GLU A 548 20.34 -37.74 6.37
N ASN A 549 20.68 -36.82 5.47
CA ASN A 549 22.03 -36.29 5.32
C ASN A 549 22.13 -34.89 5.93
N GLN A 550 23.02 -34.76 6.92
CA GLN A 550 23.23 -33.55 7.70
C GLN A 550 24.33 -32.63 7.13
N LYS A 551 24.95 -33.03 6.00
CA LYS A 551 26.05 -32.30 5.35
C LYS A 551 25.68 -31.79 3.96
N THR A 552 24.81 -32.49 3.25
CA THR A 552 24.37 -32.09 1.91
C THR A 552 22.89 -32.38 1.70
N MET A 553 22.26 -31.61 0.82
CA MET A 553 20.85 -31.76 0.45
C MET A 553 20.70 -31.46 -1.05
N VAL A 554 19.92 -32.28 -1.75
CA VAL A 554 19.57 -32.03 -3.16
C VAL A 554 18.23 -31.32 -3.21
N LEU A 555 18.19 -30.17 -3.87
CA LEU A 555 16.98 -29.37 -4.07
C LEU A 555 16.57 -29.44 -5.55
N LYS A 556 15.30 -29.78 -5.79
CA LYS A 556 14.71 -29.81 -7.15
C LYS A 556 14.71 -28.41 -7.77
N GLU A 557 14.59 -28.40 -9.09
CA GLU A 557 14.40 -27.18 -9.89
C GLU A 557 13.24 -26.33 -9.37
N ARG A 558 13.39 -25.01 -9.48
CA ARG A 558 12.37 -24.01 -9.12
C ARG A 558 11.78 -24.21 -7.73
N ASN A 559 12.59 -24.50 -6.72
CA ASN A 559 12.09 -24.85 -5.40
C ASN A 559 12.88 -24.12 -4.32
N ILE A 560 12.24 -23.89 -3.17
CA ILE A 560 12.85 -23.28 -1.99
C ILE A 560 12.58 -24.22 -0.82
N VAL A 561 13.57 -24.40 0.05
CA VAL A 561 13.46 -25.19 1.26
C VAL A 561 14.00 -24.42 2.45
N PHE A 562 13.34 -24.58 3.58
CA PHE A 562 13.70 -23.96 4.85
C PHE A 562 14.00 -25.05 5.86
N LEU A 563 15.19 -24.97 6.43
CA LEU A 563 15.69 -25.83 7.47
C LEU A 563 15.91 -25.06 8.77
N ILE A 564 15.71 -25.72 9.90
CA ILE A 564 16.12 -25.23 11.23
C ILE A 564 17.15 -26.16 11.86
N GLY A 565 18.12 -25.58 12.56
CA GLY A 565 19.10 -26.28 13.38
C GLY A 565 18.61 -26.45 14.81
N LYS A 566 18.05 -27.62 15.13
CA LYS A 566 17.45 -27.96 16.43
C LYS A 566 18.21 -29.05 17.18
#